data_AF-A0A834D0J5-F1
#
_entry.id   AF-A0A834D0J5-F1
#
_cell.length_a   1.000
_cell.length_b   1.000
_cell.length_c   1.000
_cell.angle_alpha   90.00
_cell.angle_beta   90.00
_cell.angle_gamma   90.00
#
_symmetry.space_group_name_H-M   'P 1'
#
loop_
_entity.id
_entity.type
_entity.pdbx_description
1 polymer ?
#
loop_
_entity_poly.entity_id
_entity_poly.type
_entity_poly.pdbx_seq_one_letter_code
_entity_poly.pdbx_strand_id
1 'polypeptide(L)'
;MEDELERLWEDFNLTEEEKLEIPLIEEDTKRSILMGKRSLIILLLMEKGLNREAFKSTMIKIWNLEGWIAFSEVGHNRFIIEFQKVLDIERVLNGRPWSFDKYLICIQEFDSNTPPNEIKFTQEPFRIQMHGMPLAAMTIEGGESIGATVDDVINVDIDGE
;
A
#
# COMPACT_ATOMS: atom_id res chain seq x y z
N MET A 1 13.88 32.18 -25.20
CA MET A 1 14.13 31.07 -24.24
C MET A 1 13.03 30.03 -24.36
N GLU A 2 11.75 30.40 -24.32
CA GLU A 2 10.63 29.47 -24.52
C GLU A 2 10.58 28.89 -25.94
N ASP A 3 10.70 29.75 -26.97
CA ASP A 3 10.74 29.35 -28.39
C ASP A 3 11.94 28.45 -28.76
N GLU A 4 13.01 28.49 -27.96
CA GLU A 4 14.23 27.72 -28.18
C GLU A 4 14.10 26.31 -27.58
N LEU A 5 13.40 26.20 -26.45
CA LEU A 5 13.04 24.93 -25.81
C LEU A 5 12.00 24.16 -26.64
N GLU A 6 11.00 24.85 -27.22
CA GLU A 6 10.02 24.22 -28.11
C GLU A 6 10.68 23.58 -29.33
N ARG A 7 11.63 24.28 -29.98
CA ARG A 7 12.37 23.74 -31.13
C ARG A 7 13.22 22.52 -30.77
N LEU A 8 13.91 22.56 -29.63
CA LEU A 8 14.72 21.43 -29.17
C LEU A 8 13.85 20.20 -28.85
N TRP A 9 12.60 20.42 -28.44
CA TRP A 9 11.64 19.34 -28.17
C TRP A 9 11.08 18.71 -29.45
N GLU A 10 10.84 19.51 -30.48
CA GLU A 10 10.39 19.02 -31.80
C GLU A 10 11.44 18.14 -32.50
N ASP A 11 12.73 18.43 -32.30
CA ASP A 11 13.84 17.63 -32.84
C ASP A 11 14.22 16.43 -31.95
N PHE A 12 13.59 16.28 -30.77
CA PHE A 12 13.91 15.24 -29.81
C PHE A 12 13.36 13.87 -30.24
N ASN A 13 14.07 13.23 -31.17
CA ASN A 13 13.79 11.86 -31.59
C ASN A 13 14.84 10.91 -31.02
N LEU A 14 14.38 9.80 -30.45
CA LEU A 14 15.26 8.70 -30.05
C LEU A 14 16.06 8.24 -31.26
N THR A 15 17.37 8.12 -31.10
CA THR A 15 18.25 7.53 -32.11
C THR A 15 17.95 6.03 -32.26
N GLU A 16 18.35 5.43 -33.37
CA GLU A 16 18.13 3.99 -33.59
C GLU A 16 18.84 3.12 -32.54
N GLU A 17 19.92 3.61 -31.94
CA GLU A 17 20.58 2.96 -30.80
C GLU A 17 19.75 3.08 -29.50
N GLU A 18 19.08 4.20 -29.26
CA GLU A 18 18.25 4.41 -28.06
C GLU A 18 16.88 3.73 -28.18
N LYS A 19 16.40 3.45 -29.39
CA LYS A 19 15.21 2.62 -29.63
C LYS A 19 15.44 1.14 -29.39
N LEU A 20 16.69 0.69 -29.25
CA LEU A 20 16.98 -0.71 -28.94
C LEU A 20 16.45 -1.04 -27.55
N GLU A 21 15.37 -1.82 -27.52
CA GLU A 21 14.87 -2.42 -26.30
C GLU A 21 15.95 -3.34 -25.72
N ILE A 22 16.33 -3.10 -24.46
CA ILE A 22 17.26 -3.96 -23.75
C ILE A 22 16.44 -5.09 -23.13
N PRO A 23 16.55 -6.33 -23.61
CA PRO A 23 15.81 -7.45 -23.03
C PRO A 23 16.30 -7.67 -21.60
N LEU A 24 15.42 -7.43 -20.63
CA LEU A 24 15.67 -7.79 -19.25
C LEU A 24 15.70 -9.31 -19.14
N ILE A 25 16.67 -9.84 -18.41
CA ILE A 25 16.86 -11.29 -18.24
C ILE A 25 15.57 -11.87 -17.64
N GLU A 26 14.91 -12.79 -18.35
CA GLU A 26 13.58 -13.31 -17.95
C GLU A 26 13.55 -13.90 -16.53
N GLU A 27 14.66 -14.47 -16.06
CA GLU A 27 14.78 -15.03 -14.70
C GLU A 27 14.71 -13.94 -13.62
N ASP A 28 15.34 -12.79 -13.85
CA ASP A 28 15.31 -11.65 -12.93
C ASP A 28 13.92 -11.02 -12.88
N THR A 29 13.23 -10.96 -14.04
CA THR A 29 11.84 -10.49 -14.12
C THR A 29 10.90 -11.44 -13.39
N LYS A 30 11.03 -12.76 -13.56
CA LYS A 30 10.22 -13.77 -12.84
C LYS A 30 10.44 -13.70 -11.34
N ARG A 31 11.68 -13.52 -10.89
CA ARG A 31 12.02 -13.35 -9.47
C ARG A 31 11.40 -12.07 -8.90
N SER A 32 11.50 -10.96 -9.63
CA SER A 32 10.93 -9.68 -9.22
C SER A 32 9.41 -9.75 -9.11
N ILE A 33 8.73 -10.41 -10.05
CA ILE A 33 7.28 -10.66 -9.99
C ILE A 33 6.91 -11.51 -8.77
N LEU A 34 7.68 -12.57 -8.48
CA LEU A 34 7.42 -13.42 -7.32
C LEU A 34 7.61 -12.68 -6.00
N MET A 35 8.62 -11.80 -5.92
CA MET A 35 8.84 -10.92 -4.77
C MET A 35 7.69 -9.91 -4.61
N GLY A 36 7.17 -9.35 -5.71
CA GLY A 36 6.00 -8.47 -5.69
C GLY A 36 4.79 -9.10 -5.05
N LYS A 37 4.46 -10.33 -5.46
CA LYS A 37 3.31 -11.09 -4.92
C LYS A 37 3.37 -11.34 -3.40
N ARG A 38 4.55 -11.19 -2.77
CA ARG A 38 4.71 -11.32 -1.32
C ARG A 38 5.10 -10.00 -0.68
N SER A 39 4.79 -8.88 -1.33
CA SER A 39 5.16 -7.57 -0.88
C SER A 39 3.95 -6.66 -0.75
N LEU A 40 4.02 -5.78 0.24
CA LEU A 40 3.10 -4.66 0.38
C LEU A 40 3.89 -3.37 0.15
N ILE A 41 3.24 -2.38 -0.45
CA ILE A 41 3.77 -1.01 -0.46
C ILE A 41 2.96 -0.18 0.52
N ILE A 42 3.67 0.62 1.31
CA ILE A 42 3.07 1.46 2.34
C ILE A 42 3.48 2.92 2.15
N LEU A 43 2.59 3.82 2.55
CA LEU A 43 2.80 5.25 2.60
C LEU A 43 2.40 5.77 3.98
N LEU A 44 3.30 6.49 4.64
CA LEU A 44 2.98 7.22 5.86
C LEU A 44 2.55 8.64 5.49
N LEU A 45 1.34 9.03 5.89
CA LEU A 45 0.79 10.37 5.66
C LEU A 45 1.36 11.40 6.65
N MET A 46 2.68 11.59 6.62
CA MET A 46 3.43 12.50 7.48
C MET A 46 4.11 13.59 6.63
N GLU A 47 4.05 14.85 7.07
CA GLU A 47 4.75 15.98 6.42
C GLU A 47 6.22 16.12 6.86
N LYS A 48 6.56 15.55 8.01
CA LYS A 48 7.89 15.61 8.63
C LYS A 48 8.75 14.41 8.26
N GLY A 49 10.05 14.52 8.52
CA GLY A 49 10.99 13.40 8.38
C GLY A 49 10.69 12.27 9.36
N LEU A 50 10.51 11.06 8.83
CA LEU A 50 10.29 9.84 9.61
C LEU A 50 11.59 9.33 10.23
N ASN A 51 11.56 8.99 11.53
CA ASN A 51 12.60 8.15 12.14
C ASN A 51 12.39 6.71 11.67
N ARG A 52 13.17 6.29 10.67
CA ARG A 52 13.00 5.04 9.93
C ARG A 52 13.25 3.82 10.82
N GLU A 53 14.28 3.87 11.65
CA GLU A 53 14.65 2.77 12.55
C GLU A 53 13.58 2.58 13.62
N ALA A 54 13.07 3.69 14.19
CA ALA A 54 11.97 3.64 15.14
C ALA A 54 10.69 3.10 14.50
N PHE A 55 10.37 3.54 13.27
CA PHE A 55 9.24 3.02 12.51
C PHE A 55 9.34 1.51 12.29
N LYS A 56 10.41 1.05 11.64
CA LYS A 56 10.62 -0.37 11.31
C LYS A 56 10.56 -1.24 12.57
N SER A 57 11.31 -0.86 13.61
CA SER A 57 11.37 -1.63 14.86
C SER A 57 10.04 -1.68 15.61
N THR A 58 9.23 -0.61 15.54
CA THR A 58 7.92 -0.56 16.19
C THR A 58 6.91 -1.40 15.43
N MET A 59 6.83 -1.26 14.10
CA MET A 59 5.87 -2.02 13.31
C MET A 59 6.13 -3.52 13.32
N ILE A 60 7.40 -3.95 13.30
CA ILE A 60 7.76 -5.37 13.47
C ILE A 60 7.16 -5.93 14.77
N LYS A 61 7.25 -5.18 15.87
CA LYS A 61 6.72 -5.60 17.17
C LYS A 61 5.19 -5.62 17.20
N ILE A 62 4.56 -4.58 16.64
CA ILE A 62 3.09 -4.43 16.64
C ILE A 62 2.44 -5.51 15.79
N TRP A 63 2.95 -5.74 14.57
CA TRP A 63 2.40 -6.75 13.68
C TRP A 63 2.57 -8.17 14.22
N ASN A 64 3.60 -8.40 15.05
CA ASN A 64 3.85 -9.68 15.72
C ASN A 64 3.80 -10.85 14.72
N LEU A 65 4.62 -10.73 13.68
CA LEU A 65 4.68 -11.64 12.54
C LEU A 65 5.53 -12.86 12.87
N GLU A 66 5.23 -13.98 12.22
CA GLU A 66 5.96 -15.23 12.46
C GLU A 66 7.17 -15.41 11.54
N GLY A 67 7.10 -14.87 10.32
CA GLY A 67 8.16 -14.90 9.33
C GLY A 67 9.05 -13.67 9.42
N TRP A 68 10.17 -13.70 8.71
CA TRP A 68 10.98 -12.51 8.52
C TRP A 68 10.28 -11.53 7.55
N ILE A 69 10.57 -10.25 7.75
CA ILE A 69 10.20 -9.18 6.81
C ILE A 69 11.40 -8.30 6.48
N ALA A 70 11.42 -7.74 5.28
CA ALA A 70 12.45 -6.79 4.84
C ALA A 70 11.81 -5.49 4.36
N PHE A 71 12.39 -4.36 4.76
CA PHE A 71 11.91 -3.02 4.38
C PHE A 71 12.86 -2.36 3.40
N SER A 72 12.35 -2.00 2.23
CA SER A 72 13.04 -1.22 1.20
C SER A 72 12.41 0.17 1.10
N GLU A 73 13.23 1.22 1.24
CA GLU A 73 12.77 2.61 1.05
C GLU A 73 12.70 2.90 -0.44
N VAL A 74 11.55 3.39 -0.90
CA VAL A 74 11.29 3.65 -2.33
C VAL A 74 10.86 5.08 -2.61
N GLY A 75 10.78 5.91 -1.58
CA GLY A 75 10.42 7.31 -1.72
C GLY A 75 10.19 7.98 -0.36
N HIS A 76 9.74 9.24 -0.40
CA HIS A 76 9.45 9.99 0.81
C HIS A 76 8.33 9.33 1.60
N ASN A 77 8.63 8.86 2.82
CA ASN A 77 7.69 8.17 3.70
C ASN A 77 7.03 6.94 3.05
N ARG A 78 7.68 6.34 2.04
CA ARG A 78 7.22 5.16 1.30
C ARG A 78 8.17 3.98 1.46
N PHE A 79 7.60 2.80 1.70
CA PHE A 79 8.36 1.57 1.86
C PHE A 79 7.70 0.41 1.12
N ILE A 80 8.50 -0.45 0.51
CA ILE A 80 8.10 -1.80 0.15
C ILE A 80 8.49 -2.71 1.31
N ILE A 81 7.57 -3.59 1.69
CA ILE A 81 7.76 -4.58 2.73
C ILE A 81 7.62 -5.94 2.08
N GLU A 82 8.72 -6.70 2.05
CA GLU A 82 8.72 -8.08 1.58
C GLU A 82 8.46 -9.02 2.77
N PHE A 83 7.58 -10.00 2.56
CA PHE A 83 7.18 -10.97 3.58
C PHE A 83 7.62 -12.38 3.21
N GLN A 84 8.13 -13.12 4.19
CA GLN A 84 8.42 -14.54 4.02
C GLN A 84 7.14 -15.38 3.87
N LYS A 85 6.12 -15.10 4.68
CA LYS A 85 4.88 -15.89 4.80
C LYS A 85 3.69 -15.08 4.30
N VAL A 86 2.82 -15.71 3.52
CA VAL A 86 1.58 -15.10 3.04
C VAL A 86 0.61 -14.79 4.20
N LEU A 87 0.57 -15.65 5.23
CA LEU A 87 -0.25 -15.42 6.43
C LEU A 87 0.12 -14.12 7.17
N ASP A 88 1.39 -13.72 7.13
CA ASP A 88 1.82 -12.45 7.74
C ASP A 88 1.29 -11.25 6.92
N ILE A 89 1.18 -11.37 5.60
CA ILE A 89 0.57 -10.36 4.72
C ILE A 89 -0.90 -10.18 5.10
N GLU A 90 -1.65 -11.28 5.16
CA GLU A 90 -3.07 -11.27 5.55
C GLU A 90 -3.26 -10.67 6.94
N ARG A 91 -2.38 -11.00 7.90
CA ARG A 91 -2.40 -10.42 9.25
C ARG A 91 -2.21 -8.91 9.23
N VAL A 92 -1.27 -8.39 8.44
CA VAL A 92 -1.07 -6.94 8.28
C VAL A 92 -2.29 -6.31 7.61
N LEU A 93 -2.82 -6.88 6.53
CA LEU A 93 -3.99 -6.33 5.83
C LEU A 93 -5.25 -6.36 6.72
N ASN A 94 -5.48 -7.42 7.47
CA ASN A 94 -6.65 -7.56 8.35
C ASN A 94 -6.54 -6.71 9.61
N GLY A 95 -5.34 -6.28 10.00
CA GLY A 95 -5.16 -5.39 11.16
C GLY A 95 -5.33 -3.90 10.85
N ARG A 96 -5.61 -3.54 9.59
CA ARG A 96 -5.86 -2.15 9.19
C ARG A 96 -7.07 -1.55 9.93
N PRO A 97 -7.09 -0.22 10.14
CA PRO A 97 -6.05 0.74 9.77
C PRO A 97 -4.85 0.70 10.74
N TRP A 98 -3.64 0.91 10.23
CA TRP A 98 -2.45 1.05 11.06
C TRP A 98 -2.03 2.52 11.19
N SER A 99 -1.39 2.85 12.31
CA SER A 99 -0.80 4.17 12.51
C SER A 99 0.57 4.07 13.17
N PHE A 100 1.43 5.05 12.88
CA PHE A 100 2.70 5.25 13.56
C PHE A 100 2.81 6.72 13.97
N ASP A 101 3.08 6.97 15.25
CA ASP A 101 3.12 8.33 15.83
C ASP A 101 1.90 9.19 15.44
N LYS A 102 0.70 8.58 15.46
CA LYS A 102 -0.58 9.20 15.08
C LYS A 102 -0.76 9.52 13.59
N TYR A 103 0.21 9.19 12.74
CA TYR A 103 0.07 9.29 11.29
C TYR A 103 -0.46 7.98 10.72
N LEU A 104 -1.42 8.08 9.79
CA LEU A 104 -2.00 6.94 9.11
C LEU A 104 -0.94 6.27 8.21
N ILE A 105 -0.93 4.93 8.24
CA ILE A 105 -0.17 4.10 7.31
C ILE A 105 -1.17 3.59 6.29
N CYS A 106 -1.08 4.07 5.05
CA CYS A 106 -1.85 3.52 3.95
C CYS A 106 -1.12 2.30 3.37
N ILE A 107 -1.86 1.23 3.07
CA ILE A 107 -1.28 -0.05 2.64
C ILE A 107 -1.95 -0.51 1.35
N GLN A 108 -1.12 -0.86 0.37
CA GLN A 108 -1.54 -1.45 -0.90
C GLN A 108 -0.74 -2.72 -1.18
N GLU A 109 -1.35 -3.67 -1.88
CA GLU A 109 -0.62 -4.80 -2.45
C GLU A 109 0.38 -4.28 -3.49
N PHE A 110 1.60 -4.80 -3.49
CA PHE A 110 2.64 -4.34 -4.41
C PHE A 110 2.67 -5.21 -5.66
N ASP A 111 2.35 -4.63 -6.82
CA ASP A 111 2.63 -5.24 -8.12
C ASP A 111 3.99 -4.74 -8.64
N SER A 112 4.90 -5.67 -8.89
CA SER A 112 6.23 -5.38 -9.45
C SER A 112 6.20 -4.75 -10.84
N ASN A 113 5.07 -4.74 -11.53
CA ASN A 113 4.96 -4.08 -12.84
C ASN A 113 4.75 -2.57 -12.74
N THR A 114 4.30 -2.05 -11.60
CA THR A 114 4.03 -0.62 -11.44
C THR A 114 5.19 0.05 -10.69
N PRO A 115 5.80 1.13 -11.22
CA PRO A 115 6.82 1.87 -10.50
C PRO A 115 6.30 2.34 -9.13
N PRO A 116 7.06 2.19 -8.03
CA PRO A 116 6.57 2.51 -6.68
C PRO A 116 6.08 3.95 -6.48
N ASN A 117 6.59 4.89 -7.28
CA ASN A 117 6.19 6.30 -7.26
C ASN A 117 4.86 6.56 -7.98
N GLU A 118 4.46 5.68 -8.91
CA GLU A 118 3.20 5.78 -9.65
C GLU A 118 2.04 5.12 -8.91
N ILE A 119 2.33 4.25 -7.94
CA ILE A 119 1.32 3.65 -7.08
C ILE A 119 0.62 4.73 -6.26
N LYS A 120 -0.70 4.80 -6.44
CA LYS A 120 -1.58 5.75 -5.77
C LYS A 120 -2.22 5.12 -4.54
N PHE A 121 -2.23 5.87 -3.45
CA PHE A 121 -2.95 5.53 -2.22
C PHE A 121 -4.19 6.41 -2.18
N THR A 122 -5.34 5.88 -2.58
CA THR A 122 -6.59 6.65 -2.71
C THR A 122 -7.54 6.44 -1.53
N GLN A 123 -7.59 5.22 -1.00
CA GLN A 123 -8.48 4.80 0.08
C GLN A 123 -7.74 3.87 1.04
N GLU A 124 -8.21 3.81 2.28
CA GLU A 124 -7.71 2.93 3.33
C GLU A 124 -8.90 2.41 4.15
N PRO A 125 -9.02 1.10 4.42
CA PRO A 125 -10.13 0.54 5.19
C PRO A 125 -10.11 0.97 6.66
N PHE A 126 -11.27 1.40 7.16
CA PHE A 126 -11.49 1.69 8.57
C PHE A 126 -12.49 0.73 9.19
N ARG A 127 -12.26 0.35 10.45
CA ARG A 127 -13.27 -0.31 11.27
C ARG A 127 -14.04 0.74 12.05
N ILE A 128 -15.36 0.77 11.84
CA ILE A 128 -16.28 1.67 12.54
C ILE A 128 -17.12 0.82 13.49
N GLN A 129 -17.05 1.13 14.77
CA GLN A 129 -17.92 0.50 15.77
C GLN A 129 -19.10 1.41 16.08
N MET A 130 -20.32 0.90 15.92
CA MET A 130 -21.55 1.61 16.23
C MET A 130 -21.99 1.29 17.66
N HIS A 131 -22.31 2.32 18.44
CA HIS A 131 -22.75 2.17 19.83
C HIS A 131 -24.19 2.65 20.01
N GLY A 132 -24.92 2.05 20.95
CA GLY A 132 -26.29 2.46 21.30
C GLY A 132 -27.35 2.08 20.26
N MET A 133 -27.04 1.14 19.37
CA MET A 133 -27.97 0.63 18.38
C MET A 133 -29.08 -0.21 19.03
N PRO A 134 -30.35 -0.05 18.63
CA PRO A 134 -31.41 -0.98 19.02
C PRO A 134 -31.07 -2.41 18.57
N LEU A 135 -31.28 -3.41 19.44
CA LEU A 135 -30.98 -4.82 19.12
C LEU A 135 -31.65 -5.30 17.81
N ALA A 136 -32.88 -4.85 17.55
CA ALA A 136 -33.59 -5.19 16.32
C ALA A 136 -32.95 -4.64 15.03
N ALA A 137 -32.04 -3.66 15.15
CA ALA A 137 -31.28 -3.06 14.06
C ALA A 137 -29.81 -3.54 14.02
N MET A 138 -29.38 -4.40 14.95
CA MET A 138 -28.06 -5.02 14.95
C MET A 138 -28.05 -6.24 14.01
N THR A 139 -28.35 -6.00 12.74
CA THR A 139 -28.29 -7.00 11.67
C THR A 139 -27.23 -6.61 10.64
N ILE A 140 -26.81 -7.56 9.81
CA ILE A 140 -25.89 -7.30 8.70
C ILE A 140 -26.45 -6.19 7.80
N GLU A 141 -27.74 -6.26 7.44
CA GLU A 141 -28.40 -5.26 6.58
C GLU A 141 -28.48 -3.89 7.26
N GLY A 142 -28.68 -3.85 8.58
CA GLY A 142 -28.65 -2.62 9.36
C GLY A 142 -27.26 -1.96 9.32
N GLY A 143 -26.21 -2.77 9.51
CA GLY A 143 -24.82 -2.31 9.42
C GLY A 143 -24.44 -1.86 8.01
N GLU A 144 -24.83 -2.60 6.98
CA GLU A 144 -24.59 -2.24 5.58
C GLU A 144 -25.31 -0.94 5.22
N SER A 145 -26.59 -0.80 5.60
CA SER A 145 -27.37 0.39 5.29
C SER A 145 -26.82 1.64 5.97
N ILE A 146 -26.29 1.53 7.19
CA ILE A 146 -25.67 2.67 7.89
C ILE A 146 -24.28 2.93 7.32
N GLY A 147 -23.48 1.89 7.14
CA GLY A 147 -22.12 1.99 6.60
C GLY A 147 -22.09 2.65 5.22
N ALA A 148 -23.04 2.31 4.36
CA ALA A 148 -23.19 2.88 3.02
C ALA A 148 -23.49 4.39 3.01
N THR A 149 -23.86 4.98 4.16
CA THR A 149 -23.98 6.45 4.28
C THR A 149 -22.62 7.14 4.45
N VAL A 150 -21.58 6.40 4.80
CA VAL A 150 -20.22 6.89 5.01
C VAL A 150 -19.38 6.68 3.76
N ASP A 151 -19.24 5.43 3.30
CA ASP A 151 -18.50 5.02 2.10
C ASP A 151 -18.83 3.55 1.76
N ASP A 152 -18.09 2.97 0.82
CA ASP A 152 -18.18 1.55 0.46
C ASP A 152 -17.96 0.63 1.68
N VAL A 153 -18.91 -0.28 1.91
CA VAL A 153 -18.85 -1.26 3.01
C VAL A 153 -18.14 -2.52 2.55
N ILE A 154 -17.05 -2.87 3.25
CA ILE A 154 -16.25 -4.07 2.94
C ILE A 154 -16.81 -5.31 3.66
N ASN A 155 -17.17 -5.16 4.94
CA ASN A 155 -17.65 -6.24 5.79
C ASN A 155 -18.44 -5.64 6.98
N VAL A 156 -19.44 -6.36 7.46
CA VAL A 156 -20.18 -6.05 8.70
C VAL A 156 -20.02 -7.23 9.64
N ASP A 157 -19.53 -6.93 10.85
CA ASP A 157 -19.41 -7.88 11.94
C ASP A 157 -20.56 -7.66 12.95
N ILE A 158 -21.17 -8.74 13.40
CA ILE A 158 -22.24 -8.73 14.39
C ILE A 158 -21.82 -9.62 15.58
N ASP A 159 -21.84 -9.05 16.78
CA ASP A 159 -21.50 -9.79 18.00
C ASP A 159 -22.54 -10.91 18.23
N GLY A 160 -22.26 -12.15 17.81
CA GLY A 160 -23.22 -13.24 18.00
C GLY A 160 -23.05 -14.56 17.23
N GLU A 161 -22.05 -14.70 16.34
CA GLU A 161 -21.74 -15.98 15.66
C GLU A 161 -20.31 -16.48 15.93
#